data_AF-A0A6A6VS69-F1
#
_entry.id   AF-A0A6A6VS69-F1
#
_cell.length_a   1.000
_cell.length_b   1.000
_cell.length_c   1.000
_cell.angle_alpha   90.00
_cell.angle_beta   90.00
_cell.angle_gamma   90.00
#
_symmetry.space_group_name_H-M   'P 1'
#
loop_
_entity.id
_entity.type
_entity.pdbx_description
1 polymer ?
#
loop_
_entity_poly.entity_id
_entity_poly.type
_entity_poly.pdbx_seq_one_letter_code
_entity_poly.pdbx_strand_id
1 'polypeptide(L)'
;MPSLTSSAMREEADAYYESRASESSHPSPSVQPVIKPESDHGAAPDVTFESVARATSRSDFIAETCSINEGTVLGERSTLLQSTPLATPLPPTRLSITTTHGDIFSVAPSRTVFIHACNCAGVWGTGIAAEFRLRYPKANTRYASYCKKNPSDAKPGTALLIPPSPASEQKNEPQHYVGCLFTSRHYGRRKDVPARILANTGPALLDLLRQIRDARNVGEDVGELRICKINAGKFAVPWEDTLKALRSLKLEPGMESEITIFL
;
A
#
# COMPACT_ATOMS: atom_id res chain seq x y z
N MET A 1 -18.72 40.91 16.94
CA MET A 1 -18.90 39.89 15.89
C MET A 1 -19.91 38.87 16.43
N PRO A 2 -21.16 38.81 15.95
CA PRO A 2 -22.13 37.87 16.48
C PRO A 2 -21.85 36.46 15.95
N SER A 3 -21.91 35.45 16.83
CA SER A 3 -21.78 34.04 16.46
C SER A 3 -23.08 33.54 15.81
N LEU A 4 -22.98 33.03 14.59
CA LEU A 4 -24.09 32.37 13.91
C LEU A 4 -24.37 31.02 14.57
N THR A 5 -25.65 30.71 14.77
CA THR A 5 -26.12 29.49 15.42
C THR A 5 -26.11 28.31 14.45
N SER A 6 -26.00 27.09 15.00
CA SER A 6 -25.95 25.79 14.30
C SER A 6 -27.09 25.54 13.30
N SER A 7 -28.18 26.30 13.36
CA SER A 7 -29.31 26.19 12.42
C SER A 7 -28.97 26.83 11.06
N ALA A 8 -28.29 27.98 11.07
CA ALA A 8 -27.94 28.70 9.85
C ALA A 8 -26.92 27.95 8.99
N MET A 9 -26.03 27.15 9.60
CA MET A 9 -25.06 26.31 8.88
C MET A 9 -25.69 25.08 8.22
N ARG A 10 -26.89 24.65 8.67
CA ARG A 10 -27.61 23.53 8.02
C ARG A 10 -28.38 24.00 6.78
N GLU A 11 -28.97 25.19 6.81
CA GLU A 11 -29.66 25.76 5.65
C GLU A 11 -28.69 26.12 4.51
N GLU A 12 -27.47 26.58 4.80
CA GLU A 12 -26.45 26.81 3.76
C GLU A 12 -25.93 25.52 3.11
N ALA A 13 -25.86 24.41 3.87
CA ALA A 13 -25.39 23.12 3.35
C ALA A 13 -26.42 22.45 2.42
N ASP A 14 -27.71 22.59 2.75
CA ASP A 14 -28.79 22.02 1.94
C ASP A 14 -28.98 22.82 0.63
N ALA A 15 -28.84 24.15 0.68
CA ALA A 15 -28.87 25.00 -0.52
C ALA A 15 -27.71 24.72 -1.50
N TYR A 16 -26.52 24.36 -1.00
CA TYR A 16 -25.37 23.97 -1.82
C TYR A 16 -25.58 22.62 -2.54
N TYR A 17 -26.31 21.70 -1.92
CA TYR A 17 -26.57 20.37 -2.50
C TYR A 17 -27.68 20.41 -3.56
N GLU A 18 -28.73 21.20 -3.35
CA GLU A 18 -29.83 21.33 -4.31
C GLU A 18 -29.40 22.07 -5.59
N SER A 19 -28.54 23.08 -5.50
CA SER A 19 -28.07 23.83 -6.68
C SER A 19 -27.22 22.97 -7.63
N ARG A 20 -26.62 21.88 -7.15
CA ARG A 20 -25.80 20.96 -7.95
C ARG A 20 -26.58 19.81 -8.57
N ALA A 21 -27.77 19.52 -8.06
CA ALA A 21 -28.65 18.49 -8.62
C ALA A 21 -29.32 18.95 -9.94
N SER A 22 -29.42 20.26 -10.18
CA SER A 22 -30.02 20.83 -11.38
C SER A 22 -29.07 21.02 -12.57
N GLU A 23 -27.75 20.85 -12.41
CA GLU A 23 -26.78 21.05 -13.50
C GLU A 23 -26.45 19.76 -14.31
N SER A 24 -27.07 18.62 -14.01
CA SER A 24 -26.74 17.33 -14.66
C SER A 24 -27.65 16.91 -15.81
N SER A 25 -28.18 17.87 -16.59
CA SER A 25 -28.98 17.55 -17.79
C SER A 25 -28.46 18.28 -19.03
N HIS A 26 -27.37 17.75 -19.59
CA HIS A 26 -27.02 17.98 -21.00
C HIS A 26 -27.01 16.66 -21.77
N PRO A 27 -27.63 16.59 -22.97
CA PRO A 27 -27.81 15.37 -23.72
C PRO A 27 -26.50 14.91 -24.39
N SER A 28 -26.28 13.59 -24.40
CA SER A 28 -25.15 12.94 -25.07
C SER A 28 -25.16 13.17 -26.59
N PRO A 29 -24.01 13.48 -27.23
CA PRO A 29 -23.94 13.49 -28.68
C PRO A 29 -23.92 12.06 -29.23
N SER A 30 -24.82 11.82 -30.18
CA SER A 30 -24.95 10.61 -30.98
C SER A 30 -23.67 10.33 -31.78
N VAL A 31 -23.08 9.15 -31.56
CA VAL A 31 -21.96 8.63 -32.36
C VAL A 31 -22.52 7.97 -33.62
N GLN A 32 -22.18 8.51 -34.80
CA GLN A 32 -22.44 7.88 -36.09
C GLN A 32 -21.39 6.80 -36.42
N PRO A 33 -21.74 5.77 -37.21
CA PRO A 33 -20.83 4.66 -37.49
C PRO A 33 -19.77 5.07 -38.54
N VAL A 34 -18.50 4.84 -38.20
CA VAL A 34 -17.37 5.03 -39.13
C VAL A 34 -17.27 3.82 -40.05
N ILE A 35 -17.36 4.09 -41.35
CA ILE A 35 -17.20 3.16 -42.47
C ILE A 35 -15.72 2.81 -42.63
N LYS A 36 -15.41 1.50 -42.80
CA LYS A 36 -14.08 1.00 -43.18
C LYS A 36 -13.78 1.26 -44.67
N PRO A 37 -12.52 1.49 -45.04
CA PRO A 37 -12.02 1.12 -46.35
C PRO A 37 -11.05 -0.08 -46.31
N GLU A 38 -11.28 -1.03 -47.21
CA GLU A 38 -10.38 -2.11 -47.65
C GLU A 38 -9.20 -1.53 -48.48
N SER A 39 -7.96 -1.88 -48.15
CA SER A 39 -7.01 -2.80 -48.84
C SER A 39 -6.28 -2.24 -50.07
N ASP A 40 -4.94 -2.14 -50.00
CA ASP A 40 -4.00 -2.84 -50.91
C ASP A 40 -2.53 -2.64 -50.49
N HIS A 41 -1.82 -3.74 -50.21
CA HIS A 41 -0.74 -4.35 -51.02
C HIS A 41 0.54 -3.51 -51.16
N GLY A 42 1.61 -3.95 -50.49
CA GLY A 42 2.98 -3.47 -50.70
C GLY A 42 3.99 -4.14 -49.77
N ALA A 43 4.67 -5.16 -50.27
CA ALA A 43 5.71 -5.96 -49.60
C ALA A 43 7.03 -5.18 -49.36
N ALA A 44 7.77 -5.51 -48.29
CA ALA A 44 9.24 -5.58 -48.20
C ALA A 44 9.65 -6.13 -46.79
N PRO A 45 10.93 -6.45 -46.49
CA PRO A 45 11.37 -7.82 -46.32
C PRO A 45 11.86 -8.17 -44.90
N ASP A 46 11.99 -9.49 -44.73
CA ASP A 46 12.53 -10.23 -43.61
C ASP A 46 14.03 -9.92 -43.40
N VAL A 47 14.41 -9.54 -42.17
CA VAL A 47 15.81 -9.46 -41.72
C VAL A 47 15.90 -10.11 -40.34
N THR A 48 16.53 -11.27 -40.36
CA THR A 48 16.96 -12.08 -39.23
C THR A 48 18.15 -11.44 -38.51
N PHE A 49 18.18 -11.46 -37.18
CA PHE A 49 19.45 -11.50 -36.43
C PHE A 49 19.30 -12.05 -35.00
N GLU A 50 19.67 -13.33 -34.88
CA GLU A 50 20.57 -13.91 -33.88
C GLU A 50 20.33 -13.68 -32.36
N SER A 51 19.80 -14.74 -31.73
CA SER A 51 19.88 -15.00 -30.30
C SER A 51 21.26 -15.57 -29.93
N VAL A 52 22.03 -14.85 -29.12
CA VAL A 52 23.25 -15.38 -28.50
C VAL A 52 22.89 -16.03 -27.17
N ALA A 53 22.73 -17.35 -27.19
CA ALA A 53 22.80 -18.19 -25.99
C ALA A 53 24.28 -18.54 -25.74
N ARG A 54 24.79 -18.20 -24.56
CA ARG A 54 26.13 -18.61 -24.12
C ARG A 54 26.00 -19.42 -22.84
N ALA A 55 26.31 -20.71 -22.95
CA ALA A 55 26.51 -21.64 -21.85
C ALA A 55 27.96 -21.53 -21.32
N THR A 56 28.12 -21.72 -20.01
CA THR A 56 29.29 -22.29 -19.30
C THR A 56 28.86 -22.44 -17.83
N SER A 57 28.60 -23.64 -17.29
CA SER A 57 29.54 -24.67 -16.81
C SER A 57 30.54 -24.18 -15.77
N ARG A 58 30.40 -24.72 -14.54
CA ARG A 58 31.42 -25.00 -13.50
C ARG A 58 30.71 -25.27 -12.18
N SER A 59 31.04 -26.26 -11.35
CA SER A 59 31.97 -27.38 -11.42
C SER A 59 31.76 -28.21 -10.15
N ASP A 60 31.81 -29.52 -10.29
CA ASP A 60 31.70 -30.53 -9.26
C ASP A 60 32.71 -30.32 -8.12
N PHE A 61 32.24 -30.44 -6.88
CA PHE A 61 33.10 -30.43 -5.69
C PHE A 61 33.59 -31.86 -5.44
N ILE A 62 34.87 -32.08 -5.71
CA ILE A 62 35.58 -33.33 -5.47
C ILE A 62 35.65 -33.58 -3.95
N ALA A 63 35.19 -34.75 -3.54
CA ALA A 63 35.44 -35.32 -2.23
C ALA A 63 36.87 -35.86 -2.21
N GLU A 64 37.74 -35.24 -1.42
CA GLU A 64 39.08 -35.75 -1.14
C GLU A 64 39.09 -36.36 0.26
N THR A 65 39.10 -37.69 0.30
CA THR A 65 39.40 -38.50 1.48
C THR A 65 40.90 -38.47 1.73
N CYS A 66 41.34 -38.09 2.93
CA CYS A 66 42.70 -38.31 3.36
C CYS A 66 42.75 -39.12 4.66
N SER A 67 43.50 -40.21 4.56
CA SER A 67 43.71 -41.27 5.53
C SER A 67 44.70 -40.87 6.64
N ILE A 68 44.35 -41.28 7.87
CA ILE A 68 45.17 -41.69 9.04
C ILE A 68 46.64 -41.24 9.12
N ASN A 69 46.95 -40.55 10.23
CA ASN A 69 48.20 -40.74 10.98
C ASN A 69 47.90 -40.59 12.48
N GLU A 70 47.98 -41.69 13.23
CA GLU A 70 47.97 -41.69 14.69
C GLU A 70 49.38 -41.43 15.22
N GLY A 71 49.51 -40.49 16.15
CA GLY A 71 50.79 -40.20 16.78
C GLY A 71 50.69 -39.20 17.93
N THR A 72 50.60 -39.77 19.14
CA THR A 72 51.13 -39.23 20.40
C THR A 72 50.24 -38.27 21.22
N VAL A 73 49.82 -38.82 22.37
CA VAL A 73 49.13 -38.24 23.52
C VAL A 73 49.98 -37.17 24.21
N LEU A 74 49.46 -35.94 24.36
CA LEU A 74 49.83 -35.02 25.45
C LEU A 74 48.70 -34.01 25.74
N GLY A 75 48.12 -34.09 26.94
CA GLY A 75 47.59 -32.95 27.68
C GLY A 75 46.13 -32.55 27.43
N GLU A 76 45.19 -33.18 28.13
CA GLU A 76 43.84 -32.64 28.32
C GLU A 76 43.91 -31.30 29.08
N ARG A 77 43.74 -30.20 28.34
CA ARG A 77 43.27 -28.94 28.93
C ARG A 77 41.78 -28.83 28.61
N SER A 78 40.98 -29.17 29.62
CA SER A 78 39.54 -28.94 29.67
C SER A 78 39.27 -27.43 29.55
N THR A 79 38.99 -26.97 28.34
CA THR A 79 38.44 -25.65 28.10
C THR A 79 36.94 -25.73 28.32
N LEU A 80 36.49 -25.22 29.47
CA LEU A 80 35.08 -24.99 29.75
C LEU A 80 34.51 -24.07 28.67
N LEU A 81 33.70 -24.62 27.77
CA LEU A 81 32.84 -23.85 26.89
C LEU A 81 31.82 -23.13 27.78
N GLN A 82 32.08 -21.86 28.08
CA GLN A 82 31.10 -20.98 28.69
C GLN A 82 29.95 -20.81 27.69
N SER A 83 28.86 -21.54 27.95
CA SER A 83 27.58 -21.34 27.27
C SER A 83 27.10 -19.92 27.56
N THR A 84 27.11 -19.07 26.55
CA THR A 84 26.43 -17.77 26.59
C THR A 84 24.96 -18.03 26.92
N PRO A 85 24.38 -17.36 27.95
CA PRO A 85 22.96 -17.52 28.24
C PRO A 85 22.16 -17.04 27.03
N LEU A 86 21.32 -17.94 26.50
CA LEU A 86 20.39 -17.67 25.41
C LEU A 86 19.52 -16.48 25.84
N ALA A 87 19.71 -15.32 25.20
CA ALA A 87 18.93 -14.12 25.49
C ALA A 87 17.44 -14.46 25.39
N THR A 88 16.70 -14.23 26.47
CA THR A 88 15.25 -14.43 26.48
C THR A 88 14.64 -13.55 25.39
N PRO A 89 13.85 -14.10 24.45
CA PRO A 89 13.28 -13.31 23.37
C PRO A 89 12.36 -12.25 23.98
N LEU A 90 12.66 -10.97 23.69
CA LEU A 90 11.83 -9.84 24.08
C LEU A 90 10.39 -10.05 23.60
N PRO A 91 9.38 -9.61 24.36
CA PRO A 91 7.99 -9.71 23.94
C PRO A 91 7.80 -9.02 22.58
N PRO A 92 6.94 -9.55 21.70
CA PRO A 92 6.74 -8.99 20.37
C PRO A 92 6.11 -7.60 20.48
N THR A 93 6.71 -6.61 19.82
CA THR A 93 6.15 -5.26 19.69
C THR A 93 4.81 -5.31 18.98
N ARG A 94 3.85 -4.50 19.44
CA ARG A 94 2.49 -4.38 18.88
C ARG A 94 2.19 -2.93 18.53
N LEU A 95 1.13 -2.72 17.76
CA LEU A 95 0.65 -1.38 17.46
C LEU A 95 0.09 -0.70 18.71
N SER A 96 0.57 0.51 18.99
CA SER A 96 -0.08 1.49 19.84
C SER A 96 -1.10 2.25 18.98
N ILE A 97 -2.38 2.10 19.32
CA ILE A 97 -3.49 2.64 18.52
C ILE A 97 -4.19 3.73 19.32
N THR A 98 -4.10 4.97 18.82
CA THR A 98 -4.87 6.11 19.33
C THR A 98 -6.07 6.35 18.42
N THR A 99 -7.20 6.78 18.98
CA THR A 99 -8.40 7.14 18.21
C THR A 99 -8.73 8.61 18.36
N THR A 100 -9.13 9.27 17.28
CA THR A 100 -9.62 10.65 17.26
C THR A 100 -10.82 10.78 16.32
N HIS A 101 -11.67 11.75 16.55
CA HIS A 101 -12.83 12.03 15.69
C HIS A 101 -12.49 13.10 14.66
N GLY A 102 -12.91 12.90 13.41
CA GLY A 102 -12.79 13.92 12.36
C GLY A 102 -12.33 13.39 11.01
N ASP A 103 -12.16 14.31 10.06
CA ASP A 103 -11.60 13.99 8.75
C ASP A 103 -10.10 13.68 8.89
N ILE A 104 -9.72 12.51 8.38
CA ILE A 104 -8.33 12.05 8.36
C ILE A 104 -7.38 13.07 7.73
N PHE A 105 -7.87 13.84 6.75
CA PHE A 105 -7.09 14.84 6.02
C PHE A 105 -7.01 16.20 6.71
N SER A 106 -7.75 16.44 7.80
CA SER A 106 -7.77 17.73 8.49
C SER A 106 -6.47 17.97 9.26
N VAL A 107 -5.86 19.15 9.05
CA VAL A 107 -4.65 19.63 9.75
C VAL A 107 -3.59 18.53 9.88
N ALA A 108 -3.13 18.04 8.73
CA ALA A 108 -2.08 17.02 8.68
C ALA A 108 -0.72 17.65 8.40
N PRO A 109 0.29 17.46 9.27
CA PRO A 109 1.66 17.87 9.01
C PRO A 109 2.15 17.34 7.65
N SER A 110 3.08 18.07 7.02
CA SER A 110 3.81 17.54 5.87
C SER A 110 4.39 16.17 6.18
N ARG A 111 4.51 15.32 5.17
CA ARG A 111 5.04 13.95 5.26
C ARG A 111 4.19 12.96 6.05
N THR A 112 3.01 13.35 6.55
CA THR A 112 2.01 12.40 7.07
C THR A 112 1.70 11.31 6.05
N VAL A 113 1.55 10.06 6.52
CA VAL A 113 1.08 8.92 5.73
C VAL A 113 -0.42 8.74 5.96
N PHE A 114 -1.21 8.90 4.91
CA PHE A 114 -2.64 8.59 4.94
C PHE A 114 -2.89 7.17 4.45
N ILE A 115 -3.42 6.33 5.33
CA ILE A 115 -3.60 4.90 5.08
C ILE A 115 -5.07 4.60 4.82
N HIS A 116 -5.34 3.89 3.72
CA HIS A 116 -6.68 3.39 3.40
C HIS A 116 -6.68 2.01 2.75
N ALA A 117 -7.82 1.34 2.80
CA ALA A 117 -8.00 0.03 2.16
C ALA A 117 -8.38 0.18 0.68
N CYS A 118 -7.71 -0.62 -0.15
CA CYS A 118 -7.73 -0.57 -1.61
C CYS A 118 -8.09 -1.93 -2.23
N ASN A 119 -8.46 -1.87 -3.50
CA ASN A 119 -8.62 -3.03 -4.35
C ASN A 119 -7.39 -3.23 -5.24
N CYS A 120 -7.23 -4.41 -5.83
CA CYS A 120 -6.11 -4.67 -6.75
C CYS A 120 -6.37 -4.20 -8.20
N ALA A 121 -7.53 -3.59 -8.49
CA ALA A 121 -7.93 -3.25 -9.86
C ALA A 121 -7.53 -1.82 -10.27
N GLY A 122 -6.82 -1.07 -9.43
CA GLY A 122 -6.38 0.28 -9.76
C GLY A 122 -7.51 1.32 -9.77
N VAL A 123 -8.61 1.08 -9.06
CA VAL A 123 -9.77 1.99 -9.04
C VAL A 123 -10.01 2.62 -7.66
N TRP A 124 -9.98 3.95 -7.60
CA TRP A 124 -10.47 4.76 -6.48
C TRP A 124 -11.80 5.42 -6.83
N GLY A 125 -12.89 4.66 -6.74
CA GLY A 125 -14.17 5.04 -7.33
C GLY A 125 -15.25 5.57 -6.37
N THR A 126 -15.23 5.19 -5.09
CA THR A 126 -16.31 5.52 -4.14
C THR A 126 -15.81 5.60 -2.69
N GLY A 127 -16.59 6.23 -1.81
CA GLY A 127 -16.24 6.38 -0.40
C GLY A 127 -14.96 7.19 -0.21
N ILE A 128 -14.19 6.89 0.84
CA ILE A 128 -12.93 7.59 1.12
C ILE A 128 -11.94 7.54 -0.05
N ALA A 129 -11.93 6.46 -0.84
CA ALA A 129 -11.05 6.37 -2.01
C ALA A 129 -11.35 7.46 -3.06
N ALA A 130 -12.63 7.86 -3.23
CA ALA A 130 -12.97 8.97 -4.12
C ALA A 130 -12.39 10.30 -3.61
N GLU A 131 -12.38 10.52 -2.29
CA GLU A 131 -11.74 11.69 -1.67
C GLU A 131 -10.21 11.68 -1.85
N PHE A 132 -9.57 10.52 -1.68
CA PHE A 132 -8.15 10.34 -2.01
C PHE A 132 -7.86 10.70 -3.47
N ARG A 133 -8.72 10.28 -4.41
CA ARG A 133 -8.55 10.61 -5.84
C ARG A 133 -8.68 12.12 -6.09
N LEU A 134 -9.63 12.77 -5.44
CA LEU A 134 -9.85 14.21 -5.60
C LEU A 134 -8.68 15.02 -5.06
N ARG A 135 -8.19 14.68 -3.86
CA ARG A 135 -7.11 15.42 -3.17
C ARG A 135 -5.72 15.05 -3.67
N TYR A 136 -5.51 13.80 -4.13
CA TYR A 136 -4.22 13.26 -4.58
C TYR A 136 -4.32 12.63 -5.98
N PRO A 137 -4.66 13.41 -7.03
CA PRO A 137 -4.86 12.88 -8.37
C PRO A 137 -3.60 12.22 -8.95
N LYS A 138 -2.41 12.76 -8.65
CA LYS A 138 -1.12 12.15 -9.04
C LYS A 138 -0.88 10.80 -8.36
N ALA A 139 -1.24 10.68 -7.07
CA ALA A 139 -1.15 9.40 -6.36
C ALA A 139 -2.13 8.37 -6.93
N ASN A 140 -3.36 8.79 -7.29
CA ASN A 140 -4.31 7.92 -7.97
C ASN A 140 -3.77 7.38 -9.31
N THR A 141 -3.12 8.23 -10.10
CA THR A 141 -2.47 7.82 -11.37
C THR A 141 -1.36 6.80 -11.11
N ARG A 142 -0.52 7.02 -10.08
CA ARG A 142 0.54 6.07 -9.69
C ARG A 142 -0.05 4.73 -9.24
N TYR A 143 -1.06 4.75 -8.38
CA TYR A 143 -1.77 3.57 -7.91
C TYR A 143 -2.39 2.77 -9.07
N ALA A 144 -3.12 3.44 -9.98
CA ALA A 144 -3.73 2.79 -11.14
C ALA A 144 -2.67 2.17 -12.08
N SER A 145 -1.58 2.89 -12.32
CA SER A 145 -0.46 2.39 -13.13
C SER A 145 0.21 1.19 -12.48
N TYR A 146 0.44 1.24 -11.17
CA TYR A 146 1.04 0.16 -10.38
C TYR A 146 0.20 -1.11 -10.47
N CYS A 147 -1.12 -1.00 -10.24
CA CYS A 147 -2.02 -2.15 -10.32
C CYS A 147 -2.05 -2.79 -11.73
N LYS A 148 -1.97 -1.97 -12.77
CA LYS A 148 -1.98 -2.46 -14.16
C LYS A 148 -0.66 -3.13 -14.55
N LYS A 149 0.48 -2.57 -14.14
CA LYS A 149 1.82 -3.01 -14.56
C LYS A 149 2.38 -4.15 -13.72
N ASN A 150 2.01 -4.21 -12.44
CA ASN A 150 2.59 -5.15 -11.48
C ASN A 150 1.50 -6.04 -10.83
N PRO A 151 0.74 -6.84 -11.61
CA PRO A 151 -0.35 -7.65 -11.07
C PRO A 151 0.11 -8.72 -10.05
N SER A 152 1.39 -9.11 -10.08
CA SER A 152 2.01 -9.99 -9.08
C SER A 152 2.19 -9.34 -7.71
N ASP A 153 2.35 -8.01 -7.70
CA ASP A 153 2.72 -7.24 -6.52
C ASP A 153 1.50 -6.50 -5.98
N ALA A 154 0.64 -5.97 -6.86
CA ALA A 154 -0.68 -5.43 -6.54
C ALA A 154 -1.69 -6.56 -6.28
N LYS A 155 -1.47 -7.35 -5.23
CA LYS A 155 -2.32 -8.49 -4.85
C LYS A 155 -2.81 -8.36 -3.41
N PRO A 156 -3.87 -9.08 -3.03
CA PRO A 156 -4.35 -8.98 -1.65
C PRO A 156 -3.28 -9.42 -0.64
N GLY A 157 -3.13 -8.67 0.45
CA GLY A 157 -2.12 -8.89 1.48
C GLY A 157 -0.81 -8.12 1.31
N THR A 158 -0.67 -7.32 0.25
CA THR A 158 0.44 -6.38 0.06
C THR A 158 -0.02 -4.94 0.21
N ALA A 159 0.92 -3.99 0.13
CA ALA A 159 0.62 -2.57 0.12
C ALA A 159 1.47 -1.80 -0.91
N LEU A 160 1.09 -0.55 -1.12
CA LEU A 160 1.87 0.41 -1.88
C LEU A 160 1.98 1.71 -1.08
N LEU A 161 3.21 2.09 -0.74
CA LEU A 161 3.54 3.42 -0.23
C LEU A 161 3.82 4.36 -1.42
N ILE A 162 2.96 5.34 -1.62
CA ILE A 162 3.13 6.35 -2.68
C ILE A 162 3.75 7.60 -2.04
N PRO A 163 4.97 8.01 -2.45
CA PRO A 163 5.57 9.21 -1.92
C PRO A 163 4.83 10.46 -2.41
N PRO A 164 4.99 11.60 -1.71
CA PRO A 164 4.56 12.90 -2.21
C PRO A 164 5.04 13.09 -3.65
N SER A 165 4.29 13.85 -4.45
CA SER A 165 4.83 14.21 -5.77
C SER A 165 6.13 14.99 -5.54
N PRO A 166 7.26 14.60 -6.15
CA PRO A 166 8.39 15.50 -6.25
C PRO A 166 7.84 16.74 -6.95
N ALA A 167 8.06 17.88 -6.30
CA ALA A 167 7.43 19.15 -6.57
C ALA A 167 7.18 19.42 -8.06
N SER A 168 6.00 19.93 -8.41
CA SER A 168 6.10 21.24 -9.07
C SER A 168 6.42 22.21 -7.94
N GLU A 169 7.35 23.13 -8.14
CA GLU A 169 7.64 24.27 -7.26
C GLU A 169 6.43 25.24 -7.12
N GLN A 170 5.23 24.73 -7.37
CA GLN A 170 3.95 25.41 -7.20
C GLN A 170 3.55 25.22 -5.74
N LYS A 171 3.47 26.36 -5.03
CA LYS A 171 3.34 26.54 -3.57
C LYS A 171 2.22 25.77 -2.83
N ASN A 172 1.41 24.92 -3.47
CA ASN A 172 0.17 24.39 -2.88
C ASN A 172 -0.06 22.87 -3.07
N GLU A 173 0.93 22.07 -3.50
CA GLU A 173 0.70 20.61 -3.61
C GLU A 173 0.83 19.88 -2.26
N PRO A 174 -0.09 18.95 -1.94
CA PRO A 174 -0.01 18.15 -0.73
C PRO A 174 1.31 17.36 -0.62
N GLN A 175 2.03 17.57 0.48
CA GLN A 175 3.32 16.94 0.75
C GLN A 175 3.17 15.65 1.57
N HIS A 176 2.10 14.89 1.34
CA HIS A 176 1.74 13.70 2.12
C HIS A 176 1.99 12.40 1.35
N TYR A 177 2.29 11.33 2.08
CA TYR A 177 2.35 9.98 1.54
C TYR A 177 0.94 9.36 1.52
N VAL A 178 0.69 8.46 0.57
CA VAL A 178 -0.54 7.66 0.54
C VAL A 178 -0.19 6.18 0.67
N GLY A 179 -0.65 5.55 1.76
CA GLY A 179 -0.52 4.13 2.03
C GLY A 179 -1.74 3.34 1.54
N CYS A 180 -1.58 2.58 0.47
CA CYS A 180 -2.64 1.77 -0.12
C CYS A 180 -2.55 0.33 0.41
N LEU A 181 -3.49 -0.12 1.23
CA LEU A 181 -3.54 -1.50 1.69
C LEU A 181 -4.37 -2.35 0.72
N PHE A 182 -3.78 -3.31 0.02
CA PHE A 182 -4.53 -4.18 -0.89
C PHE A 182 -5.27 -5.26 -0.09
N THR A 183 -6.52 -5.00 0.29
CA THR A 183 -7.30 -5.94 1.11
C THR A 183 -8.28 -6.79 0.30
N SER A 184 -8.63 -6.36 -0.92
CA SER A 184 -9.57 -7.06 -1.80
C SER A 184 -9.06 -7.09 -3.25
N ARG A 185 -9.26 -8.20 -3.96
CA ARG A 185 -8.86 -8.30 -5.37
C ARG A 185 -9.65 -7.38 -6.29
N HIS A 186 -10.94 -7.27 -6.03
CA HIS A 186 -11.86 -6.43 -6.80
C HIS A 186 -12.58 -5.43 -5.88
N TYR A 187 -13.50 -4.65 -6.43
CA TYR A 187 -14.29 -3.66 -5.69
C TYR A 187 -15.77 -3.74 -6.05
N GLY A 188 -16.58 -2.92 -5.38
CA GLY A 188 -18.03 -2.85 -5.63
C GLY A 188 -18.70 -4.19 -5.34
N ARG A 189 -19.58 -4.65 -6.25
CA ARG A 189 -20.30 -5.92 -6.11
C ARG A 189 -19.39 -7.16 -6.19
N ARG A 190 -18.19 -7.04 -6.76
CA ARG A 190 -17.23 -8.14 -6.93
C ARG A 190 -16.15 -8.18 -5.86
N LYS A 191 -16.19 -7.28 -4.87
CA LYS A 191 -15.24 -7.26 -3.75
C LYS A 191 -15.14 -8.63 -3.08
N ASP A 192 -13.98 -8.92 -2.50
CA ASP A 192 -13.79 -10.13 -1.72
C ASP A 192 -14.73 -10.16 -0.50
N VAL A 193 -15.05 -11.36 -0.02
CA VAL A 193 -15.89 -11.54 1.17
C VAL A 193 -15.18 -11.01 2.44
N PRO A 194 -15.92 -10.56 3.46
CA PRO A 194 -15.34 -9.95 4.67
C PRO A 194 -14.20 -10.76 5.32
N ALA A 195 -14.36 -12.08 5.42
CA ALA A 195 -13.34 -12.97 5.98
C ALA A 195 -12.01 -12.90 5.22
N ARG A 196 -12.06 -12.84 3.87
CA ARG A 196 -10.85 -12.70 3.04
C ARG A 196 -10.24 -11.31 3.19
N ILE A 197 -11.07 -10.26 3.23
CA ILE A 197 -10.61 -8.89 3.45
C ILE A 197 -9.86 -8.77 4.79
N LEU A 198 -10.40 -9.33 5.87
CA LEU A 198 -9.76 -9.38 7.18
C LEU A 198 -8.44 -10.15 7.14
N ALA A 199 -8.41 -11.32 6.51
CA ALA A 199 -7.19 -12.12 6.37
C ALA A 199 -6.06 -11.38 5.62
N ASN A 200 -6.41 -10.50 4.68
CA ASN A 200 -5.46 -9.70 3.92
C ASN A 200 -5.04 -8.40 4.63
N THR A 201 -5.85 -7.90 5.57
CA THR A 201 -5.64 -6.58 6.20
C THR A 201 -4.35 -6.54 7.01
N GLY A 202 -4.09 -7.57 7.83
CA GLY A 202 -2.88 -7.66 8.63
C GLY A 202 -1.59 -7.70 7.80
N PRO A 203 -1.45 -8.67 6.87
CA PRO A 203 -0.31 -8.74 5.97
C PRO A 203 -0.08 -7.44 5.18
N ALA A 204 -1.15 -6.81 4.66
CA ALA A 204 -1.03 -5.56 3.92
C ALA A 204 -0.49 -4.42 4.80
N LEU A 205 -0.96 -4.28 6.04
CA LEU A 205 -0.43 -3.25 6.93
C LEU A 205 1.03 -3.53 7.32
N LEU A 206 1.39 -4.79 7.61
CA LEU A 206 2.79 -5.14 7.88
C LEU A 206 3.69 -4.83 6.68
N ASP A 207 3.24 -5.11 5.46
CA ASP A 207 3.96 -4.78 4.23
C ASP A 207 4.15 -3.26 4.08
N LEU A 208 3.12 -2.46 4.36
CA LEU A 208 3.23 -1.00 4.37
C LEU A 208 4.24 -0.51 5.41
N LEU A 209 4.23 -1.07 6.62
CA LEU A 209 5.16 -0.70 7.69
C LEU A 209 6.61 -1.06 7.35
N ARG A 210 6.84 -2.15 6.59
CA ARG A 210 8.17 -2.44 6.02
C ARG A 210 8.60 -1.35 5.06
N GLN A 211 7.74 -0.98 4.11
CA GLN A 211 8.04 0.08 3.14
C GLN A 211 8.33 1.43 3.82
N ILE A 212 7.61 1.78 4.89
CA ILE A 212 7.85 3.00 5.68
C ILE A 212 9.21 2.94 6.40
N ARG A 213 9.53 1.81 7.06
CA ARG A 213 10.83 1.59 7.69
C ARG A 213 11.95 1.73 6.67
N ASP A 214 11.82 1.06 5.53
CA ASP A 214 12.86 1.02 4.50
C ASP A 214 13.06 2.42 3.87
N ALA A 215 11.98 3.19 3.67
CA ALA A 215 12.06 4.59 3.25
C ALA A 215 12.83 5.46 4.26
N ARG A 216 12.51 5.35 5.56
CA ARG A 216 13.23 6.07 6.62
C ARG A 216 14.72 5.68 6.69
N ASN A 217 15.03 4.40 6.47
CA ASN A 217 16.42 3.90 6.47
C ASN A 217 17.27 4.47 5.33
N VAL A 218 16.66 4.87 4.21
CA VAL A 218 17.36 5.54 3.10
C VAL A 218 17.31 7.07 3.19
N GLY A 219 16.83 7.61 4.31
CA GLY A 219 16.85 9.05 4.61
C GLY A 219 15.60 9.83 4.19
N GLU A 220 14.51 9.15 3.80
CA GLU A 220 13.23 9.83 3.54
C GLU A 220 12.59 10.30 4.85
N ASP A 221 12.10 11.53 4.85
CA ASP A 221 11.30 12.08 5.96
C ASP A 221 9.86 11.59 5.84
N VAL A 222 9.52 10.51 6.55
CA VAL A 222 8.17 9.94 6.63
C VAL A 222 7.61 10.20 8.02
N GLY A 223 6.59 11.05 8.10
CA GLY A 223 5.98 11.54 9.33
C GLY A 223 5.01 10.55 9.98
N GLU A 224 3.97 11.10 10.62
CA GLU A 224 2.98 10.33 11.37
C GLU A 224 2.07 9.47 10.48
N LEU A 225 1.49 8.42 11.05
CA LEU A 225 0.60 7.49 10.35
C LEU A 225 -0.85 7.72 10.79
N ARG A 226 -1.68 8.14 9.84
CA ARG A 226 -3.12 8.29 10.02
C ARG A 226 -3.86 7.25 9.22
N ILE A 227 -4.87 6.64 9.81
CA ILE A 227 -5.71 5.63 9.16
C ILE A 227 -7.19 5.94 9.41
N CYS A 228 -8.06 5.72 8.43
CA CYS A 228 -9.50 5.86 8.65
C CYS A 228 -10.07 4.54 9.20
N LYS A 229 -11.40 4.46 9.39
CA LYS A 229 -12.11 3.18 9.63
C LYS A 229 -12.07 2.27 8.40
N ILE A 230 -10.89 1.76 8.05
CA ILE A 230 -10.66 0.92 6.88
C ILE A 230 -11.58 -0.30 6.89
N ASN A 231 -11.94 -0.76 5.70
CA ASN A 231 -12.88 -1.86 5.43
C ASN A 231 -14.36 -1.63 5.85
N ALA A 232 -14.66 -0.70 6.77
CA ALA A 232 -16.00 -0.51 7.33
C ALA A 232 -17.04 0.10 6.36
N GLY A 233 -16.58 0.83 5.35
CA GLY A 233 -17.45 1.43 4.34
C GLY A 233 -17.84 0.45 3.23
N LYS A 234 -17.35 0.69 2.01
CA LYS A 234 -17.75 -0.09 0.82
C LYS A 234 -17.28 -1.54 0.83
N PHE A 235 -16.31 -1.90 1.67
CA PHE A 235 -15.92 -3.28 1.89
C PHE A 235 -16.81 -4.05 2.87
N ALA A 236 -17.68 -3.36 3.62
CA ALA A 236 -18.72 -3.94 4.47
C ALA A 236 -18.18 -4.97 5.48
N VAL A 237 -17.00 -4.70 6.04
CA VAL A 237 -16.45 -5.47 7.16
C VAL A 237 -16.81 -4.73 8.44
N PRO A 238 -17.39 -5.39 9.46
CA PRO A 238 -17.60 -4.77 10.77
C PRO A 238 -16.29 -4.15 11.28
N TRP A 239 -16.39 -2.92 11.79
CA TRP A 239 -15.20 -2.16 12.16
C TRP A 239 -14.43 -2.85 13.31
N GLU A 240 -15.16 -3.46 14.22
CA GLU A 240 -14.66 -4.15 15.41
C GLU A 240 -13.74 -5.32 15.02
N ASP A 241 -14.10 -6.05 13.95
CA ASP A 241 -13.27 -7.15 13.43
C ASP A 241 -11.96 -6.63 12.83
N THR A 242 -12.03 -5.49 12.12
CA THR A 242 -10.83 -4.85 11.57
C THR A 242 -9.94 -4.35 12.71
N LEU A 243 -10.50 -3.68 13.72
CA LEU A 243 -9.75 -3.21 14.88
C LEU A 243 -9.10 -4.37 15.66
N LYS A 244 -9.81 -5.50 15.81
CA LYS A 244 -9.26 -6.72 16.41
C LYS A 244 -8.08 -7.26 15.62
N ALA A 245 -8.18 -7.29 14.29
CA ALA A 245 -7.08 -7.71 13.43
C ALA A 245 -5.86 -6.80 13.61
N LEU A 246 -6.04 -5.48 13.62
CA LEU A 246 -4.96 -4.49 13.82
C LEU A 246 -4.26 -4.68 15.19
N ARG A 247 -5.02 -4.79 16.28
CA ARG A 247 -4.48 -4.99 17.64
C ARG A 247 -3.70 -6.30 17.79
N SER A 248 -4.04 -7.31 16.99
CA SER A 248 -3.39 -8.63 17.07
C SER A 248 -2.02 -8.70 16.38
N LEU A 249 -1.67 -7.68 15.57
CA LEU A 249 -0.43 -7.67 14.81
C LEU A 249 0.80 -7.69 15.71
N LYS A 250 1.81 -8.45 15.25
CA LYS A 250 3.15 -8.48 15.81
C LYS A 250 4.07 -7.78 14.83
N LEU A 251 4.77 -6.75 15.30
CA LEU A 251 5.64 -5.93 14.49
C LEU A 251 7.06 -6.49 14.47
N GLU A 252 7.74 -6.33 13.35
CA GLU A 252 9.17 -6.59 13.24
C GLU A 252 9.97 -5.45 13.88
N PRO A 253 11.22 -5.71 14.33
CA PRO A 253 12.10 -4.66 14.82
C PRO A 253 12.24 -3.50 13.82
N GLY A 254 12.19 -2.27 14.34
CA GLY A 254 12.35 -1.04 13.56
C GLY A 254 11.09 -0.60 12.78
N MET A 255 9.99 -1.33 12.83
CA MET A 255 8.72 -0.86 12.27
C MET A 255 8.11 0.25 13.11
N GLU A 256 7.41 1.18 12.45
CA GLU A 256 6.53 2.13 13.12
C GLU A 256 5.47 1.38 13.94
N SER A 257 5.28 1.81 15.18
CA SER A 257 4.37 1.17 16.11
C SER A 257 3.16 2.05 16.46
N GLU A 258 3.22 3.33 16.16
CA GLU A 258 2.15 4.27 16.48
C GLU A 258 1.28 4.57 15.25
N ILE A 259 -0.03 4.38 15.40
CA ILE A 259 -1.02 4.79 14.40
C ILE A 259 -2.18 5.53 15.06
N THR A 260 -2.69 6.55 14.37
CA THR A 260 -3.89 7.27 14.79
C THR A 260 -5.06 6.95 13.86
N ILE A 261 -6.14 6.42 14.44
CA ILE A 261 -7.38 6.11 13.75
C ILE A 261 -8.33 7.30 13.81
N PHE A 262 -8.78 7.75 12.65
CA PHE A 262 -9.79 8.79 12.49
C PHE A 262 -11.18 8.15 12.32
N LEU A 263 -12.10 8.53 13.20
CA LEU A 263 -13.47 8.02 13.34
C LEU A 263 -14.52 8.94 12.73
#